data_AF-A0A945H6J5-F1
#
_entry.id   AF-A0A945H6J5-F1
#
_cell.length_a   1.000
_cell.length_b   1.000
_cell.length_c   1.000
_cell.angle_alpha   90.00
_cell.angle_beta   90.00
_cell.angle_gamma   90.00
#
_symmetry.space_group_name_H-M   'P 1'
#
loop_
_entity.id
_entity.type
_entity.pdbx_description
1 polymer ?
#
loop_
_entity_poly.entity_id
_entity_poly.type
_entity_poly.pdbx_seq_one_letter_code
_entity_poly.pdbx_strand_id
1 'polypeptide(L)'
;MSKFNNVINARDQLRSILKAPSELVTPKTHKYLDKHCGVFIGRSSFMLLATADANGNTDISPKGDPMGFVKIIDKQTLAIPYRPGNHRADSLENIL
;
A
#
# COMPACT_ATOMS: atom_id res chain seq x y z
N MET A 1 -6.62 2.32 36.15
CA MET A 1 -7.62 3.23 35.54
C MET A 1 -7.30 3.37 34.06
N SER A 2 -8.29 3.25 33.17
CA SER A 2 -8.09 3.53 31.74
C SER A 2 -7.65 4.99 31.56
N LYS A 3 -6.62 5.23 30.75
CA LYS A 3 -6.09 6.57 30.45
C LYS A 3 -7.10 7.46 29.68
N PHE A 4 -8.14 6.86 29.10
CA PHE A 4 -9.10 7.52 28.23
C PHE A 4 -10.54 7.30 28.69
N ASN A 5 -11.35 8.35 28.58
CA ASN A 5 -12.77 8.36 28.97
C ASN A 5 -13.71 7.84 27.87
N ASN A 6 -13.27 7.83 26.61
CA ASN A 6 -14.04 7.33 25.47
C ASN A 6 -13.15 6.36 24.67
N VAL A 7 -13.53 5.07 24.64
CA VAL A 7 -12.79 4.02 23.95
C VAL A 7 -13.68 3.39 22.88
N ILE A 8 -13.20 3.35 21.64
CA ILE A 8 -13.86 2.69 20.51
C ILE A 8 -13.31 1.27 20.43
N ASN A 9 -14.16 0.27 20.66
CA ASN A 9 -13.79 -1.15 20.67
C ASN A 9 -14.32 -1.94 19.47
N ALA A 10 -15.19 -1.33 18.65
CA ALA A 10 -15.78 -1.99 17.50
C ALA A 10 -15.89 -1.05 16.29
N ARG A 11 -15.88 -1.64 15.09
CA ARG A 11 -16.02 -0.91 13.82
C ARG A 11 -17.31 -0.07 13.78
N ASP A 12 -18.41 -0.58 14.32
CA ASP A 12 -19.70 0.12 14.27
C ASP A 12 -19.72 1.36 15.17
N GLN A 13 -19.00 1.32 16.29
CA GLN A 13 -18.80 2.50 17.15
C GLN A 13 -17.98 3.57 16.43
N LEU A 14 -16.96 3.16 15.66
CA LEU A 14 -16.21 4.11 14.83
C LEU A 14 -17.11 4.72 13.75
N ARG A 15 -17.97 3.91 13.13
CA ARG A 15 -18.90 4.33 12.06
C ARG A 15 -20.08 5.17 12.57
N SER A 16 -20.45 5.10 13.84
CA SER A 16 -21.45 6.00 14.41
C SER A 16 -20.89 7.42 14.63
N ILE A 17 -19.58 7.54 14.85
CA ILE A 17 -18.88 8.82 15.02
C ILE A 17 -18.49 9.42 13.67
N LEU A 18 -17.99 8.59 12.75
CA LEU A 18 -17.58 9.02 11.42
C LEU A 18 -18.73 8.92 10.43
N LYS A 19 -19.07 10.05 9.78
CA LYS A 19 -20.02 10.05 8.67
C LYS A 19 -19.56 9.14 7.53
N ALA A 20 -20.52 8.59 6.80
CA ALA A 20 -20.23 7.89 5.55
C ALA A 20 -19.51 8.84 4.57
N PRO A 21 -18.56 8.31 3.76
CA PRO A 21 -17.91 9.11 2.72
C PRO A 21 -18.96 9.62 1.71
N SER A 22 -18.74 10.81 1.16
CA SER A 22 -19.62 11.37 0.13
C SER A 22 -19.46 10.67 -1.22
N GLU A 23 -20.50 10.70 -2.04
CA GLU A 23 -20.47 10.12 -3.40
C GLU A 23 -19.40 10.75 -4.30
N LEU A 24 -18.96 11.98 -4.02
CA LEU A 24 -17.89 12.65 -4.75
C LEU A 24 -16.49 12.08 -4.45
N VAL A 25 -16.29 11.43 -3.29
CA VAL A 25 -14.95 10.92 -2.90
C VAL A 25 -14.80 9.43 -3.11
N THR A 26 -15.88 8.66 -3.03
CA THR A 26 -15.89 7.21 -3.24
C THR A 26 -15.29 6.76 -4.60
N PRO A 27 -15.47 7.49 -5.72
CA PRO A 27 -14.95 7.07 -7.04
C PRO A 27 -13.44 7.26 -7.22
N LYS A 28 -12.74 7.89 -6.27
CA LYS A 28 -11.31 8.23 -6.40
C LYS A 28 -10.38 7.01 -6.32
N THR A 29 -10.91 5.83 -5.98
CA THR A 29 -10.16 4.57 -5.97
C THR A 29 -10.38 3.83 -7.28
N HIS A 30 -9.32 3.68 -8.07
CA HIS A 30 -9.35 2.94 -9.32
C HIS A 30 -8.86 1.50 -9.13
N LYS A 31 -9.52 0.54 -9.80
CA LYS A 31 -9.11 -0.88 -9.82
C LYS A 31 -7.99 -1.17 -10.81
N TYR A 32 -7.49 -0.15 -11.50
CA TYR A 32 -6.49 -0.28 -12.54
C TYR A 32 -5.59 0.96 -12.57
N LEU A 33 -4.39 0.76 -13.11
CA LEU A 33 -3.42 1.80 -13.40
C LEU A 33 -3.90 2.58 -14.63
N ASP A 34 -4.30 3.82 -14.42
CA ASP A 34 -4.63 4.73 -15.51
C ASP A 34 -3.36 5.41 -16.06
N LYS A 35 -3.56 6.32 -17.03
CA LYS A 35 -2.45 7.09 -17.62
C LYS A 35 -1.69 7.93 -16.59
N HIS A 36 -2.37 8.42 -15.55
CA HIS A 36 -1.77 9.26 -14.53
C HIS A 36 -0.91 8.42 -13.57
N CYS A 37 -1.39 7.25 -13.16
CA CYS A 37 -0.59 6.25 -12.45
C CYS A 37 0.67 5.90 -13.25
N GLY A 38 0.53 5.66 -14.55
CA GLY A 38 1.65 5.34 -15.42
C GLY A 38 2.73 6.42 -15.47
N VAL A 39 2.34 7.67 -15.65
CA VAL A 39 3.26 8.82 -15.64
C VAL A 39 3.93 8.98 -14.28
N PHE A 40 3.19 8.80 -13.19
CA PHE A 40 3.73 8.92 -11.83
C PHE A 40 4.79 7.83 -11.59
N ILE A 41 4.44 6.56 -11.78
CA ILE A 41 5.32 5.40 -11.60
C ILE A 41 6.57 5.52 -12.49
N GLY A 42 6.40 5.92 -13.74
CA GLY A 42 7.51 6.09 -14.69
C GLY A 42 8.52 7.18 -14.29
N ARG A 43 8.13 8.14 -13.46
CA ARG A 43 9.00 9.20 -12.94
C ARG A 43 9.57 8.89 -11.55
N SER A 44 9.04 7.89 -10.86
CA SER A 44 9.50 7.50 -9.53
C SER A 44 10.86 6.77 -9.62
N SER A 45 11.82 7.19 -8.80
CA SER A 45 13.09 6.52 -8.53
C SER A 45 13.13 5.80 -7.17
N PHE A 46 12.01 5.85 -6.43
CA PHE A 46 11.88 5.30 -5.09
C PHE A 46 10.44 4.82 -4.83
N MET A 47 10.30 3.74 -4.09
CA MET A 47 9.01 3.23 -3.60
C MET A 47 9.15 2.62 -2.20
N LEU A 48 8.04 2.56 -1.47
CA LEU A 48 7.89 1.79 -0.25
C LEU A 48 6.94 0.61 -0.53
N LEU A 49 7.37 -0.61 -0.27
CA LEU A 49 6.55 -1.81 -0.41
C LEU A 49 6.15 -2.31 0.98
N ALA A 50 4.87 -2.17 1.30
CA ALA A 50 4.29 -2.77 2.50
C ALA A 50 3.71 -4.15 2.17
N THR A 51 4.02 -5.14 2.99
CA THR A 51 3.52 -6.52 2.89
C THR A 51 3.12 -7.01 4.27
N ALA A 52 2.23 -7.99 4.35
CA ALA A 52 1.80 -8.58 5.62
C ALA A 52 1.67 -10.10 5.51
N ASP A 53 2.12 -10.82 6.53
CA ASP A 53 1.92 -12.27 6.64
C ASP A 53 0.46 -12.63 6.94
N ALA A 54 0.17 -13.94 6.97
CA ALA A 54 -1.16 -14.47 7.29
C ALA A 54 -1.69 -14.10 8.69
N ASN A 55 -0.81 -13.70 9.62
CA ASN A 55 -1.17 -13.25 10.97
C ASN A 55 -1.38 -11.73 11.04
N GLY A 56 -1.12 -11.00 9.96
CA GLY A 56 -1.22 -9.55 9.88
C GLY A 56 0.02 -8.82 10.40
N ASN A 57 1.15 -9.50 10.60
CA ASN A 57 2.42 -8.84 10.88
C ASN A 57 2.91 -8.14 9.61
N THR A 58 3.23 -6.85 9.71
CA THR A 58 3.55 -6.01 8.55
C THR A 58 5.00 -5.57 8.52
N ASP A 59 5.60 -5.58 7.34
CA ASP A 59 6.91 -5.00 7.07
C ASP A 59 6.84 -4.00 5.92
N ILE A 60 7.73 -3.00 5.95
CA ILE A 60 7.90 -2.02 4.87
C ILE A 60 9.33 -2.06 4.35
N SER A 61 9.47 -2.42 3.07
CA SER A 61 10.75 -2.42 2.36
C SER A 61 10.90 -1.19 1.47
N PRO A 62 11.89 -0.32 1.69
CA PRO A 62 12.24 0.72 0.73
C PRO A 62 12.96 0.11 -0.48
N LYS A 63 12.63 0.59 -1.68
CA LYS A 63 13.27 0.19 -2.94
C LYS A 63 13.59 1.42 -3.77
N GLY A 64 14.79 1.48 -4.34
CA GLY A 64 15.25 2.58 -5.16
C GLY A 64 16.14 2.12 -6.31
N ASP A 65 16.07 2.86 -7.42
CA ASP A 65 16.77 2.61 -8.68
C ASP A 65 16.56 3.86 -9.58
N PRO A 66 17.17 3.99 -10.76
CA PRO A 66 16.83 5.06 -11.71
C PRO A 66 15.34 5.10 -12.03
N MET A 67 14.87 6.28 -12.45
CA MET A 67 13.46 6.52 -12.74
C MET A 67 12.87 5.47 -13.71
N GLY A 68 11.66 4.99 -13.40
CA GLY A 68 10.97 4.01 -14.24
C GLY A 68 11.49 2.57 -14.08
N PHE A 69 12.09 2.26 -12.93
CA PHE A 69 12.54 0.90 -12.59
C PHE A 69 11.41 -0.07 -12.31
N VAL A 70 10.29 0.41 -11.78
CA VAL A 70 9.05 -0.36 -11.74
C VAL A 70 8.45 -0.36 -13.15
N LYS A 71 8.24 -1.55 -13.71
CA LYS A 71 7.62 -1.71 -15.02
C LYS A 71 6.13 -2.01 -14.87
N ILE A 72 5.33 -1.41 -15.74
CA ILE A 72 3.90 -1.70 -15.84
C ILE A 72 3.76 -2.77 -16.93
N ILE A 73 3.30 -3.96 -16.55
CA ILE A 73 3.09 -5.08 -17.47
C ILE A 73 1.72 -4.94 -18.14
N ASP A 74 0.72 -4.61 -17.34
CA ASP A 74 -0.65 -4.33 -17.79
C ASP A 74 -1.35 -3.38 -16.81
N LYS A 75 -2.67 -3.20 -16.99
CA LYS A 75 -3.49 -2.31 -16.16
C LYS A 75 -3.57 -2.68 -14.67
N GLN A 76 -3.15 -3.87 -14.27
CA GLN A 76 -3.23 -4.37 -12.90
C GLN A 76 -1.92 -5.02 -12.40
N THR A 77 -0.92 -5.15 -13.27
CA THR A 77 0.32 -5.87 -12.96
C THR A 77 1.54 -4.96 -13.04
N LEU A 78 2.33 -4.96 -11.96
CA LEU A 78 3.63 -4.29 -11.87
C LEU A 78 4.75 -5.33 -11.76
N ALA A 79 5.87 -5.08 -12.43
CA ALA A 79 7.12 -5.77 -12.19
C ALA A 79 8.06 -4.85 -11.39
N ILE A 80 8.44 -5.30 -10.20
CA ILE A 80 9.33 -4.59 -9.28
C ILE A 80 10.63 -5.41 -9.20
N PRO A 81 11.80 -4.83 -9.53
CA PRO A 81 13.05 -5.58 -9.49
C PRO A 81 13.45 -5.89 -8.04
N TYR A 82 13.96 -7.10 -7.83
CA TYR A 82 14.62 -7.50 -6.60
C TYR A 82 16.13 -7.37 -6.79
N ARG A 83 16.71 -6.31 -6.20
CA ARG A 83 18.14 -6.02 -6.32
C ARG A 83 18.94 -6.83 -5.29
N PRO A 84 20.18 -7.27 -5.62
CA PRO A 84 21.09 -7.81 -4.63
C PRO A 84 21.29 -6.79 -3.49
N GLY A 85 21.25 -7.27 -2.25
CA GLY A 85 21.28 -6.42 -1.07
C GLY A 85 21.65 -7.21 0.18
N ASN A 86 21.06 -6.86 1.32
CA ASN A 86 21.28 -7.51 2.61
C ASN A 86 20.65 -8.92 2.74
N HIS A 87 20.17 -9.51 1.64
CA HIS A 87 19.52 -10.82 1.58
C HIS A 87 18.28 -10.98 2.46
N ARG A 88 17.69 -9.88 2.94
CA ARG A 88 16.41 -9.92 3.65
C ARG A 88 15.28 -10.24 2.67
N ALA A 89 14.46 -11.21 3.06
CA ALA A 89 13.35 -11.70 2.27
C ALA A 89 11.98 -11.43 2.91
N ASP A 90 11.91 -10.61 3.96
CA ASP A 90 10.68 -10.41 4.77
C ASP A 90 9.46 -10.10 3.88
N SER A 91 9.61 -9.18 2.91
CA SER A 91 8.50 -8.86 1.99
C SER A 91 8.09 -9.99 1.06
N LEU A 92 9.01 -10.88 0.68
CA LEU A 92 8.69 -12.04 -0.17
C LEU A 92 8.08 -13.17 0.65
N GLU A 93 8.59 -13.41 1.86
CA GLU A 93 8.06 -14.42 2.78
C GLU A 93 6.66 -14.06 3.28
N ASN A 94 6.39 -12.76 3.51
CA ASN A 94 5.06 -12.27 3.91
C ASN A 94 3.96 -12.56 2.87
N ILE A 95 4.30 -12.76 1.59
CA ILE A 95 3.31 -12.95 0.50
C ILE A 95 3.20 -14.41 0.03
N LEU A 96 3.83 -15.35 0.74
CA LEU A 96 3.65 -16.80 0.57
C LEU A 96 2.48 -17.30 1.39
#